data_AF-A0A388M9X4-F1
#
_entry.id   AF-A0A388M9X4-F1
#
_cell.length_a   1.000
_cell.length_b   1.000
_cell.length_c   1.000
_cell.angle_alpha   90.00
_cell.angle_beta   90.00
_cell.angle_gamma   90.00
#
_symmetry.space_group_name_H-M   'P 1'
#
loop_
_entity.id
_entity.type
_entity.pdbx_description
1 polymer ?
#
loop_
_entity_poly.entity_id
_entity_poly.type
_entity_poly.pdbx_seq_one_letter_code
_entity_poly.pdbx_strand_id
1 'polypeptide(L)'
;MDQMLKRIQQLEQQVATANTSTGPSDLADRVNVLEIDVGTLKTGAQQLQQQVSAAVGPSATTRETIAKFDGLPIFCDASKTDPIQWWRQFELKLDIHHVIDANRHAYLYSRSRGACQAWLDNMLSAHACTVTELHKYITWADLTAAWNKRFQVEPPEHQAMDKLLTFSQNSMPSGDWISEFQRLASTPKLPMNFDGIKLYFIKRSCPALQNALTQVAENLNTSDVTCPVGRCT
;
A
#
# COMPACT_ATOMS: atom_id res chain seq x y z
N MET A 1 26.02 -9.94 6.93
CA MET A 1 24.75 -10.05 7.68
C MET A 1 24.76 -11.20 8.69
N ASP A 2 25.31 -12.36 8.36
CA ASP A 2 25.26 -13.57 9.21
C ASP A 2 25.80 -13.43 10.64
N GLN A 3 26.79 -12.58 10.89
CA GLN A 3 27.39 -12.42 12.23
C GLN A 3 26.51 -11.62 13.20
N MET A 4 25.77 -10.61 12.71
CA MET A 4 24.83 -9.86 13.55
C MET A 4 23.58 -10.67 13.83
N LEU A 5 23.08 -11.42 12.85
CA LEU A 5 21.91 -12.27 13.03
C LEU A 5 22.15 -13.32 14.12
N LYS A 6 23.33 -13.95 14.11
CA LYS A 6 23.76 -14.89 15.17
C LYS A 6 23.84 -14.24 16.56
N ARG A 7 24.30 -12.98 16.64
CA ARG A 7 24.38 -12.25 17.91
C ARG A 7 23.01 -11.85 18.44
N ILE A 8 22.09 -11.44 17.57
CA ILE A 8 20.70 -11.15 17.94
C ILE A 8 20.03 -12.42 18.49
N GLN A 9 20.19 -13.55 17.80
CA GLN A 9 19.69 -14.84 18.26
C GLN A 9 20.27 -15.26 19.62
N GLN A 10 21.56 -15.01 19.84
CA GLN A 10 22.22 -15.31 21.10
C GLN A 10 21.69 -14.44 22.25
N LEU A 11 21.36 -13.17 21.98
CA LEU A 11 20.72 -12.26 22.94
C LEU A 11 19.29 -12.68 23.27
N GLU A 12 18.50 -13.06 22.27
CA GLU A 12 17.14 -13.58 22.47
C GLU A 12 17.14 -14.82 23.36
N GLN A 13 18.10 -15.73 23.16
CA GLN A 13 18.24 -16.94 23.97
C GLN A 13 18.68 -16.63 25.42
N GLN A 14 19.56 -15.65 25.62
CA GLN A 14 19.99 -15.21 26.95
C GLN A 14 18.84 -14.54 27.72
N VAL A 15 18.04 -13.70 27.07
CA VAL A 15 16.84 -13.07 27.65
C VAL A 15 15.78 -14.10 28.01
N ALA A 16 15.59 -15.13 27.17
CA ALA A 16 14.64 -16.21 27.44
C ALA A 16 15.05 -17.04 28.67
N THR A 17 16.34 -17.33 28.82
CA THR A 17 16.89 -18.10 29.96
C THR A 17 16.87 -17.29 31.27
N ALA A 18 16.95 -15.96 31.15
CA ALA A 18 16.88 -15.01 32.25
C ALA A 18 15.54 -15.04 33.00
N ASN A 19 14.43 -15.37 32.33
CA ASN A 19 13.09 -15.33 32.94
C ASN A 19 12.78 -16.51 33.90
N THR A 20 13.73 -17.44 34.10
CA THR A 20 13.51 -18.67 34.90
C THR A 20 14.31 -18.77 36.20
N SER A 21 15.13 -17.77 36.58
CA SER A 21 15.99 -17.79 37.78
C SER A 21 15.58 -16.77 38.83
N THR A 22 15.35 -17.24 40.07
CA THR A 22 14.77 -16.50 41.21
C THR A 22 15.84 -16.10 42.23
N GLY A 23 16.68 -15.11 41.93
CA GLY A 23 17.66 -14.57 42.89
C GLY A 23 18.10 -13.11 42.60
N PRO A 24 18.15 -12.22 43.61
CA PRO A 24 18.43 -10.79 43.40
C PRO A 24 19.90 -10.46 43.04
N SER A 25 20.88 -11.25 43.50
CA SER A 25 22.29 -11.06 43.11
C SER A 25 22.57 -11.44 41.65
N ASP A 26 21.84 -12.42 41.13
CA ASP A 26 21.91 -12.88 39.74
C ASP A 26 21.35 -11.80 38.77
N LEU A 27 20.36 -11.01 39.22
CA LEU A 27 19.76 -9.95 38.41
C LEU A 27 20.75 -8.82 38.08
N ALA A 28 21.58 -8.40 39.03
CA ALA A 28 22.51 -7.29 38.85
C ALA A 28 23.64 -7.64 37.86
N ASP A 29 24.21 -8.84 37.98
CA ASP A 29 25.21 -9.34 37.04
C ASP A 29 24.63 -9.50 35.63
N ARG A 30 23.36 -9.92 35.52
CA ARG A 30 22.65 -10.06 34.25
C ARG A 30 22.31 -8.73 33.59
N VAL A 31 21.98 -7.70 34.36
CA VAL A 31 21.78 -6.34 33.83
C VAL A 31 23.09 -5.77 33.28
N ASN A 32 24.21 -5.99 33.98
CA ASN A 32 25.52 -5.56 33.50
C ASN A 32 25.91 -6.25 32.18
N VAL A 33 25.65 -7.55 32.04
CA VAL A 33 25.92 -8.30 30.78
C VAL A 33 25.05 -7.78 29.64
N LEU A 34 23.75 -7.54 29.87
CA LEU A 34 22.85 -6.98 28.85
C LEU A 34 23.26 -5.57 28.44
N GLU A 35 23.71 -4.74 29.36
CA GLU A 35 24.17 -3.38 29.08
C GLU A 35 25.45 -3.39 28.23
N ILE A 36 26.38 -4.32 28.50
CA ILE A 36 27.59 -4.54 27.69
C ILE A 36 27.22 -5.02 26.28
N ASP A 37 26.27 -5.94 26.15
CA ASP A 37 25.84 -6.49 24.86
C ASP A 37 25.11 -5.43 24.01
N VAL A 38 24.24 -4.62 24.63
CA VAL A 38 23.58 -3.48 23.97
C VAL A 38 24.60 -2.42 23.56
N GLY A 39 25.58 -2.12 24.42
CA GLY A 39 26.69 -1.23 24.09
C GLY A 39 27.49 -1.71 22.88
N THR A 40 27.81 -3.01 22.85
CA THR A 40 28.56 -3.65 21.76
C THR A 40 27.76 -3.66 20.45
N LEU A 41 26.45 -3.92 20.50
CA LEU A 41 25.57 -3.81 19.35
C LEU A 41 25.49 -2.38 18.81
N LYS A 42 25.41 -1.39 19.71
CA LYS A 42 25.37 0.03 19.33
C LYS A 42 26.66 0.45 18.63
N THR A 43 27.82 0.02 19.13
CA THR A 43 29.10 0.25 18.47
C THR A 43 29.21 -0.47 17.13
N GLY A 44 28.75 -1.72 17.04
CA GLY A 44 28.72 -2.48 15.78
C GLY A 44 27.80 -1.84 14.72
N ALA A 45 26.65 -1.31 15.13
CA ALA A 45 25.74 -0.58 14.26
C ALA A 45 26.35 0.74 13.77
N GLN A 46 27.03 1.48 14.66
CA GLN A 46 27.76 2.70 14.28
C GLN A 46 28.92 2.41 13.33
N GLN A 47 29.62 1.29 13.52
CA GLN A 47 30.73 0.88 12.64
C GLN A 47 30.22 0.44 11.26
N LEU A 48 29.08 -0.24 11.18
CA LEU A 48 28.42 -0.52 9.90
C LEU A 48 27.92 0.75 9.22
N GLN A 49 27.33 1.68 9.98
CA GLN A 49 26.94 2.99 9.46
C GLN A 49 28.15 3.74 8.89
N GLN A 50 29.28 3.69 9.59
CA GLN A 50 30.52 4.34 9.15
C GLN A 50 31.19 3.62 7.97
N GLN A 51 31.08 2.29 7.85
CA GLN A 51 31.51 1.56 6.65
C GLN A 51 30.62 1.85 5.44
N VAL A 52 29.31 2.01 5.63
CA VAL A 52 28.39 2.46 4.57
C VAL A 52 28.74 3.90 4.15
N SER A 53 29.06 4.78 5.10
CA SER A 53 29.49 6.15 4.80
C SER A 53 30.90 6.23 4.19
N ALA A 54 31.83 5.34 4.54
CA ALA A 54 33.19 5.30 3.99
C ALA A 54 33.27 4.62 2.61
N ALA A 55 32.33 3.73 2.28
CA ALA A 55 32.14 3.21 0.93
C ALA A 55 31.57 4.26 -0.04
N VAL A 56 31.00 5.34 0.50
CA VAL A 56 30.60 6.55 -0.24
C VAL A 56 31.67 7.61 -0.05
N GLY A 57 32.79 7.47 -0.77
CA GLY A 57 33.76 8.56 -0.88
C GLY A 57 33.11 9.83 -1.47
N PRO A 58 33.62 11.03 -1.16
CA PRO A 58 33.10 12.26 -1.75
C PRO A 58 33.45 12.26 -3.24
N SER A 59 32.44 12.44 -4.08
CA SER A 59 32.56 12.57 -5.54
C SER A 59 32.90 11.27 -6.29
N ALA A 60 31.85 10.54 -6.64
CA ALA A 60 31.72 10.03 -8.01
C ALA A 60 30.24 9.92 -8.33
N THR A 61 29.84 10.73 -9.29
CA THR A 61 28.65 10.69 -10.14
C THR A 61 28.40 9.26 -10.65
N THR A 62 28.01 8.35 -9.78
CA THR A 62 27.70 6.97 -10.17
C THR A 62 26.26 6.97 -10.57
N ARG A 63 26.03 7.41 -11.81
CA ARG A 63 25.08 6.85 -12.76
C ARG A 63 24.25 5.72 -12.13
N GLU A 64 23.20 6.08 -11.39
CA GLU A 64 22.13 5.14 -11.06
C GLU A 64 21.56 4.72 -12.41
N THR A 65 22.08 3.61 -12.92
CA THR A 65 21.90 3.28 -14.31
C THR A 65 20.46 2.85 -14.46
N ILE A 66 19.81 3.44 -15.46
CA ILE A 66 18.42 3.27 -15.92
C ILE A 66 17.96 1.79 -16.01
N ALA A 67 18.89 0.84 -15.95
CA ALA A 67 18.69 -0.61 -15.82
C ALA A 67 17.77 -1.04 -14.65
N LYS A 68 17.67 -0.25 -13.57
CA LYS A 68 16.81 -0.60 -12.41
C LYS A 68 15.31 -0.69 -12.77
N PHE A 69 14.87 -0.11 -13.89
CA PHE A 69 13.46 -0.11 -14.30
C PHE A 69 13.16 -0.99 -15.52
N ASP A 70 14.06 -1.91 -15.90
CA ASP A 70 13.83 -2.86 -17.00
C ASP A 70 12.48 -3.58 -16.85
N GLY A 71 11.67 -3.53 -17.91
CA GLY A 71 10.30 -4.06 -17.94
C GLY A 71 9.17 -3.10 -17.55
N LEU A 72 9.45 -1.86 -17.11
CA LEU A 72 8.38 -0.84 -17.04
C LEU A 72 8.27 -0.14 -18.40
N PRO A 73 7.13 -0.26 -19.12
CA PRO A 73 6.96 0.43 -20.39
C PRO A 73 7.03 1.94 -20.19
N ILE A 74 7.52 2.65 -21.20
CA ILE A 74 7.48 4.10 -21.22
C ILE A 74 6.02 4.53 -21.25
N PHE A 75 5.63 5.44 -20.35
CA PHE A 75 4.30 6.03 -20.40
C PHE A 75 4.21 6.99 -21.57
N CYS A 76 3.19 6.80 -22.40
CA CYS A 76 2.82 7.71 -23.46
C CYS A 76 1.30 7.77 -23.51
N ASP A 77 0.74 8.96 -23.56
CA ASP A 77 -0.70 9.20 -23.68
C ASP A 77 -1.28 8.62 -24.98
N ALA A 78 -0.47 8.48 -26.03
CA ALA A 78 -0.84 7.80 -27.26
C ALA A 78 -0.86 6.25 -27.14
N SER A 79 -0.33 5.69 -26.05
CA SER A 79 -0.38 4.26 -25.80
C SER A 79 -1.74 3.86 -25.21
N LYS A 80 -2.22 2.65 -25.48
CA LYS A 80 -3.44 2.08 -24.86
C LYS A 80 -3.26 1.72 -23.37
N THR A 81 -2.20 2.20 -22.73
CA THR A 81 -1.86 1.86 -21.35
C THR A 81 -2.76 2.66 -20.42
N ASP A 82 -3.46 2.00 -19.51
CA ASP A 82 -4.21 2.68 -18.46
C ASP A 82 -3.27 3.53 -17.57
N PRO A 83 -3.45 4.86 -17.49
CA PRO A 83 -2.62 5.74 -16.67
C PRO A 83 -2.59 5.36 -15.19
N ILE A 84 -3.69 4.82 -14.66
CA ILE A 84 -3.78 4.41 -13.25
C ILE A 84 -2.95 3.15 -13.03
N GLN A 85 -3.15 2.13 -13.86
CA GLN A 85 -2.37 0.90 -13.78
C GLN A 85 -0.87 1.17 -13.96
N TRP A 86 -0.50 2.04 -14.90
CA TRP A 86 0.90 2.40 -15.12
C TRP A 86 1.51 3.09 -13.90
N TRP A 87 0.83 4.10 -13.34
CA TRP A 87 1.31 4.83 -12.16
C TRP A 87 1.55 3.90 -10.96
N ARG A 88 0.62 2.97 -10.70
CA ARG A 88 0.77 1.97 -9.63
C ARG A 88 2.01 1.09 -9.82
N GLN A 89 2.27 0.64 -11.04
CA GLN A 89 3.45 -0.16 -11.36
C GLN A 89 4.74 0.66 -11.21
N PHE A 90 4.69 1.94 -11.55
CA PHE A 90 5.80 2.86 -11.38
C PHE A 90 6.12 3.09 -9.89
N GLU A 91 5.13 3.42 -9.07
CA GLU A 91 5.29 3.59 -7.60
C GLU A 91 5.82 2.32 -6.95
N LEU A 92 5.23 1.17 -7.28
CA LEU A 92 5.69 -0.12 -6.76
C LEU A 92 7.17 -0.37 -7.08
N LYS A 93 7.62 -0.03 -8.30
CA LYS A 93 9.05 -0.14 -8.65
C LYS A 93 9.92 0.86 -7.91
N LEU A 94 9.47 2.10 -7.70
CA LEU A 94 10.21 3.07 -6.87
C LEU A 94 10.44 2.52 -5.45
N ASP A 95 9.42 1.90 -4.87
CA ASP A 95 9.47 1.35 -3.52
C ASP A 95 10.34 0.09 -3.43
N ILE A 96 10.17 -0.87 -4.35
CA ILE A 96 11.00 -2.09 -4.42
C ILE A 96 12.49 -1.75 -4.58
N HIS A 97 12.80 -0.70 -5.36
CA HIS A 97 14.17 -0.30 -5.61
C HIS A 97 14.72 0.72 -4.61
N HIS A 98 13.95 1.06 -3.57
CA HIS A 98 14.29 2.04 -2.54
C HIS A 98 14.81 3.35 -3.14
N VAL A 99 14.10 3.87 -4.15
CA VAL A 99 14.48 5.11 -4.83
C VAL A 99 14.24 6.28 -3.88
N ILE A 100 15.32 7.01 -3.57
CA ILE A 100 15.26 8.23 -2.75
C ILE A 100 14.41 9.31 -3.44
N ASP A 101 13.67 10.08 -2.64
CA ASP A 101 12.68 11.05 -3.13
C ASP A 101 13.23 12.06 -4.14
N ALA A 102 14.49 12.47 -3.95
CA ALA A 102 15.20 13.39 -4.85
C ALA A 102 15.29 12.85 -6.29
N ASN A 103 15.36 11.53 -6.46
CA ASN A 103 15.51 10.88 -7.78
C ASN A 103 14.17 10.50 -8.40
N ARG A 104 13.08 10.36 -7.61
CA ARG A 104 11.76 9.91 -8.11
C ARG A 104 11.24 10.77 -9.28
N HIS A 105 11.44 12.08 -9.18
CA HIS A 105 11.09 13.06 -10.22
C HIS A 105 11.83 12.80 -11.54
N ALA A 106 13.14 12.56 -11.47
CA ALA A 106 13.96 12.29 -12.64
C ALA A 106 13.60 10.94 -13.30
N TYR A 107 13.30 9.93 -12.48
CA TYR A 107 12.82 8.65 -13.00
C TYR A 107 11.48 8.77 -13.73
N LEU A 108 10.54 9.53 -13.17
CA LEU A 108 9.25 9.77 -13.82
C LEU A 108 9.44 10.45 -15.19
N TYR A 109 10.29 11.48 -15.26
CA TYR A 109 10.63 12.14 -16.51
C TYR A 109 11.23 11.17 -17.53
N SER A 110 12.19 10.34 -17.12
CA SER A 110 12.85 9.37 -18.01
C SER A 110 11.90 8.33 -18.60
N ARG A 111 10.81 8.03 -17.88
CA ARG A 111 9.78 7.05 -18.27
C ARG A 111 8.52 7.70 -18.84
N SER A 112 8.55 9.00 -19.14
CA SER A 112 7.44 9.73 -19.76
C SER A 112 7.74 10.11 -21.21
N ARG A 113 6.70 10.10 -22.05
CA ARG A 113 6.68 10.57 -23.44
C ARG A 113 5.37 11.29 -23.73
N GLY A 114 5.27 11.92 -24.91
CA GLY A 114 4.04 12.55 -25.38
C GLY A 114 3.57 13.67 -24.46
N ALA A 115 2.26 13.75 -24.20
CA ALA A 115 1.67 14.81 -23.38
C ALA A 115 2.19 14.81 -21.93
N CYS A 116 2.61 13.67 -21.38
CA CYS A 116 3.21 13.61 -20.04
C CYS A 116 4.58 14.25 -19.99
N GLN A 117 5.42 14.00 -20.99
CA GLN A 117 6.73 14.63 -21.06
C GLN A 117 6.59 16.14 -21.26
N ALA A 118 5.73 16.58 -22.17
CA ALA A 118 5.46 18.01 -22.39
C ALA A 118 4.91 18.70 -21.13
N TRP A 119 4.07 18.01 -20.35
CA TRP A 119 3.58 18.52 -19.06
C TRP A 119 4.69 18.69 -18.03
N LEU A 120 5.63 17.73 -17.94
CA LEU A 120 6.80 17.85 -17.07
C LEU A 120 7.75 18.96 -17.57
N ASP A 121 7.97 19.07 -18.88
CA ASP A 121 8.79 20.14 -19.48
C ASP A 121 8.26 21.54 -19.14
N ASN A 122 6.93 21.70 -19.13
CA ASN A 122 6.29 22.94 -18.69
C ASN A 122 6.54 23.22 -17.20
N MET A 123 6.50 22.21 -16.33
CA MET A 123 6.84 22.39 -14.90
C MET A 123 8.31 22.79 -14.73
N LEU A 124 9.22 22.11 -15.42
CA LEU A 124 10.65 22.44 -15.41
C LEU A 124 10.90 23.88 -15.87
N SER A 125 10.23 24.29 -16.95
CA SER A 125 10.31 25.65 -17.48
C SER A 125 9.74 26.69 -16.52
N ALA A 126 8.60 26.41 -15.88
CA ALA A 126 7.98 27.32 -14.91
C ALA A 126 8.85 27.56 -13.67
N HIS A 127 9.59 26.54 -13.23
CA HIS A 127 10.53 26.65 -12.11
C HIS A 127 11.96 27.01 -12.55
N ALA A 128 12.21 27.16 -13.85
CA ALA A 128 13.54 27.37 -14.43
C ALA A 128 14.59 26.39 -13.88
N CYS A 129 14.25 25.11 -13.79
CA CYS A 129 15.08 24.08 -13.15
C CYS A 129 15.35 22.89 -14.07
N THR A 130 16.40 22.12 -13.75
CA THR A 130 16.68 20.85 -14.44
C THR A 130 15.83 19.70 -13.89
N VAL A 131 15.74 18.60 -14.66
CA VAL A 131 15.02 17.37 -14.26
C VAL A 131 15.47 16.86 -12.88
N THR A 132 16.77 16.92 -12.61
CA THR A 132 17.37 16.50 -11.33
C THR A 132 17.09 17.45 -10.18
N GLU A 133 16.66 18.68 -10.45
CA GLU A 133 16.40 19.71 -9.44
C GLU A 133 14.91 19.90 -9.14
N LEU A 134 14.03 19.32 -9.95
CA LEU A 134 12.58 19.46 -9.80
C LEU A 134 12.09 19.14 -8.38
N HIS A 135 12.69 18.13 -7.73
CA HIS A 135 12.37 17.74 -6.34
C HIS A 135 12.56 18.87 -5.30
N LYS A 136 13.32 19.92 -5.63
CA LYS A 136 13.52 21.09 -4.75
C LYS A 136 12.35 22.07 -4.80
N TYR A 137 11.53 22.00 -5.86
CA TYR A 137 10.46 22.96 -6.15
C TYR A 137 9.07 22.36 -5.98
N ILE A 138 8.93 21.05 -6.16
CA ILE A 138 7.68 20.31 -5.95
C ILE A 138 7.97 19.05 -5.15
N THR A 139 7.14 18.76 -4.16
CA THR A 139 7.26 17.52 -3.39
C THR A 139 6.74 16.33 -4.20
N TRP A 140 7.19 15.11 -3.87
CA TRP A 140 6.67 13.91 -4.52
C TRP A 140 5.14 13.77 -4.38
N ALA A 141 4.60 14.16 -3.22
CA ALA A 141 3.16 14.13 -2.95
C ALA A 141 2.38 15.12 -3.83
N ASP A 142 2.87 16.35 -3.96
CA ASP A 142 2.23 17.38 -4.80
C ASP A 142 2.31 17.02 -6.28
N LEU A 143 3.43 16.46 -6.73
CA LEU A 143 3.57 15.96 -8.09
C LEU A 143 2.58 14.83 -8.36
N THR A 144 2.45 13.89 -7.43
CA THR A 144 1.49 12.76 -7.52
C THR A 144 0.05 13.28 -7.60
N ALA A 145 -0.30 14.26 -6.77
CA ALA A 145 -1.62 14.90 -6.83
C ALA A 145 -1.86 15.60 -8.18
N ALA A 146 -0.86 16.32 -8.70
CA ALA A 146 -0.94 17.00 -9.99
C ALA A 146 -1.05 16.01 -11.16
N TRP A 147 -0.30 14.90 -11.12
CA TRP A 147 -0.42 13.79 -12.07
C TRP A 147 -1.82 13.21 -12.06
N ASN A 148 -2.35 12.91 -10.86
CA ASN A 148 -3.68 12.32 -10.71
C ASN A 148 -4.76 13.24 -11.28
N LYS A 149 -4.70 14.54 -10.99
CA LYS A 149 -5.63 15.52 -11.56
C LYS A 149 -5.54 15.62 -13.08
N ARG A 150 -4.36 15.40 -13.66
CA ARG A 150 -4.10 15.60 -15.09
C ARG A 150 -4.40 14.36 -15.93
N PHE A 151 -4.11 13.17 -15.40
CA PHE A 151 -4.12 11.91 -16.14
C PHE A 151 -5.05 10.83 -15.58
N GLN A 152 -5.65 11.00 -14.39
CA GLN A 152 -6.80 10.18 -14.01
C GLN A 152 -8.06 10.78 -14.64
N VAL A 153 -8.74 9.98 -15.47
CA VAL A 153 -10.00 10.36 -16.13
C VAL A 153 -11.16 10.38 -15.14
N GLU A 154 -11.03 9.73 -13.98
CA GLU A 154 -12.03 9.75 -12.91
C GLU A 154 -11.43 9.15 -11.63
N PRO A 155 -11.73 9.66 -10.42
CA PRO A 155 -11.31 8.99 -9.19
C PRO A 155 -11.94 7.59 -9.09
N PRO A 156 -11.24 6.58 -8.54
CA PRO A 156 -11.71 5.19 -8.47
C PRO A 156 -13.11 5.03 -7.87
N GLU A 157 -13.45 5.84 -6.87
CA GLU A 157 -14.76 5.86 -6.23
C GLU A 157 -15.90 6.30 -7.16
N HIS A 158 -15.62 7.20 -8.10
CA HIS A 158 -16.60 7.65 -9.10
C HIS A 158 -16.77 6.59 -10.18
N GLN A 159 -15.66 6.00 -10.66
CA GLN A 159 -15.73 4.87 -11.60
C GLN A 159 -16.46 3.65 -11.00
N ALA A 160 -16.21 3.35 -9.72
CA ALA A 160 -16.91 2.28 -9.02
C ALA A 160 -18.40 2.58 -8.88
N MET A 161 -18.76 3.83 -8.61
CA MET A 161 -20.16 4.28 -8.58
C MET A 161 -20.82 4.12 -9.94
N ASP A 162 -20.21 4.64 -11.01
CA ASP A 162 -20.75 4.55 -12.38
C ASP A 162 -20.96 3.10 -12.84
N LYS A 163 -20.03 2.22 -12.48
CA LYS A 163 -20.19 0.77 -12.68
C LYS A 163 -21.37 0.24 -11.87
N LEU A 164 -21.44 0.53 -10.56
CA LEU A 164 -22.57 0.10 -9.72
C LEU A 164 -23.92 0.59 -10.26
N LEU A 165 -24.00 1.82 -10.81
CA LEU A 165 -25.22 2.38 -11.39
C LEU A 165 -25.77 1.58 -12.57
N THR A 166 -24.93 0.84 -13.28
CA THR A 166 -25.31 0.01 -14.43
C THR A 166 -25.26 -1.49 -14.13
N PHE A 167 -24.68 -1.90 -13.00
CA PHE A 167 -24.43 -3.29 -12.65
C PHE A 167 -25.64 -3.98 -12.01
N SER A 168 -26.50 -4.58 -12.83
CA SER A 168 -27.56 -5.50 -12.40
C SER A 168 -27.17 -6.97 -12.61
N GLN A 169 -27.73 -7.87 -11.79
CA GLN A 169 -27.42 -9.30 -11.84
C GLN A 169 -27.81 -9.92 -13.19
N ASN A 170 -28.97 -9.58 -13.73
CA ASN A 170 -29.47 -10.09 -15.02
C ASN A 170 -29.34 -11.63 -15.10
N SER A 171 -28.70 -12.14 -16.16
CA SER A 171 -28.41 -13.56 -16.37
C SER A 171 -27.09 -14.04 -15.74
N MET A 172 -26.37 -13.18 -15.03
CA MET A 172 -25.10 -13.54 -14.39
C MET A 172 -25.34 -14.52 -13.22
N PRO A 173 -24.53 -15.57 -13.08
CA PRO A 173 -24.58 -16.45 -11.91
C PRO A 173 -24.44 -15.65 -10.61
N SER A 174 -25.24 -15.98 -9.59
CA SER A 174 -25.30 -15.22 -8.34
C SER A 174 -23.93 -15.08 -7.66
N GLY A 175 -23.10 -16.13 -7.67
CA GLY A 175 -21.76 -16.11 -7.05
C GLY A 175 -20.81 -15.10 -7.69
N ASP A 176 -20.74 -15.09 -9.02
CA ASP A 176 -19.90 -14.17 -9.78
C ASP A 176 -20.38 -12.72 -9.61
N TRP A 177 -21.69 -12.51 -9.69
CA TRP A 177 -22.28 -11.19 -9.49
C TRP A 177 -22.07 -10.64 -8.08
N ILE A 178 -22.23 -11.47 -7.04
CA ILE A 178 -21.99 -11.08 -5.65
C ILE A 178 -20.53 -10.67 -5.46
N SER A 179 -19.60 -11.46 -6.00
CA SER A 179 -18.16 -11.20 -5.86
C SER A 179 -17.77 -9.88 -6.50
N GLU A 180 -18.26 -9.61 -7.71
CA GLU A 180 -17.97 -8.37 -8.42
C GLU A 180 -18.66 -7.16 -7.78
N PHE A 181 -19.90 -7.31 -7.30
CA PHE A 181 -20.59 -6.27 -6.56
C PHE A 181 -19.81 -5.90 -5.28
N GLN A 182 -19.37 -6.91 -4.51
CA GLN A 182 -18.56 -6.69 -3.31
C GLN A 182 -17.24 -5.99 -3.62
N ARG A 183 -16.58 -6.37 -4.72
CA ARG A 183 -15.34 -5.73 -5.19
C ARG A 183 -15.56 -4.24 -5.48
N LEU A 184 -16.67 -3.88 -6.13
CA LEU A 184 -17.04 -2.49 -6.41
C LEU A 184 -17.44 -1.73 -5.15
N ALA A 185 -18.29 -2.32 -4.31
CA ALA A 185 -18.80 -1.72 -3.07
C ALA A 185 -17.69 -1.49 -2.02
N SER A 186 -16.61 -2.26 -2.08
CA SER A 186 -15.45 -2.15 -1.20
C SER A 186 -14.45 -1.07 -1.63
N THR A 187 -14.76 -0.29 -2.68
CA THR A 187 -13.90 0.82 -3.12
C THR A 187 -13.80 1.88 -2.02
N PRO A 188 -12.59 2.29 -1.59
CA PRO A 188 -12.43 3.34 -0.59
C PRO A 188 -13.09 4.65 -1.03
N LYS A 189 -13.69 5.39 -0.08
CA LYS A 189 -14.35 6.68 -0.33
C LYS A 189 -15.53 6.61 -1.33
N LEU A 190 -16.11 5.43 -1.53
CA LEU A 190 -17.36 5.30 -2.29
C LEU A 190 -18.43 6.24 -1.69
N PRO A 191 -19.13 7.06 -2.50
CA PRO A 191 -20.16 7.98 -2.01
C PRO A 191 -21.47 7.25 -1.69
N MET A 192 -21.40 6.15 -0.94
CA MET A 192 -22.52 5.34 -0.49
C MET A 192 -22.23 4.77 0.90
N ASN A 193 -23.15 4.98 1.83
CA ASN A 193 -23.05 4.38 3.16
C ASN A 193 -23.48 2.90 3.12
N PHE A 194 -23.26 2.19 4.23
CA PHE A 194 -23.53 0.76 4.32
C PHE A 194 -25.00 0.40 4.03
N ASP A 195 -25.95 1.20 4.53
CA ASP A 195 -27.38 0.96 4.28
C ASP A 195 -27.74 1.20 2.80
N GLY A 196 -27.13 2.20 2.18
CA GLY A 196 -27.22 2.44 0.74
C GLY A 196 -26.72 1.23 -0.05
N ILE A 197 -25.56 0.68 0.32
CA ILE A 197 -24.97 -0.50 -0.35
C ILE A 197 -25.91 -1.70 -0.25
N LYS A 198 -26.49 -1.96 0.93
CA LYS A 198 -27.48 -3.03 1.13
C LYS A 198 -28.71 -2.86 0.25
N LEU A 199 -29.31 -1.67 0.26
CA LEU A 199 -30.49 -1.38 -0.53
C LEU A 199 -30.20 -1.52 -2.03
N TYR A 200 -29.02 -1.07 -2.45
CA TYR A 200 -28.59 -1.17 -3.84
C TYR A 200 -28.40 -2.61 -4.28
N PHE A 201 -27.74 -3.43 -3.45
CA PHE A 201 -27.56 -4.85 -3.68
C PHE A 201 -28.91 -5.55 -3.92
N ILE A 202 -29.89 -5.31 -3.04
CA ILE A 202 -31.24 -5.89 -3.18
C ILE A 202 -31.87 -5.44 -4.49
N LYS A 203 -31.90 -4.13 -4.77
CA LYS A 203 -32.51 -3.57 -5.99
C LYS A 203 -31.87 -4.08 -7.29
N ARG A 204 -30.58 -4.42 -7.27
CA ARG A 204 -29.82 -4.87 -8.45
C ARG A 204 -29.74 -6.38 -8.60
N SER A 205 -30.07 -7.12 -7.54
CA SER A 205 -30.14 -8.59 -7.57
C SER A 205 -31.35 -9.10 -8.36
N CYS A 206 -31.28 -10.34 -8.85
CA CYS A 206 -32.39 -10.97 -9.55
C CYS A 206 -33.53 -11.33 -8.58
N PRO A 207 -34.78 -11.52 -9.05
CA PRO A 207 -35.92 -11.81 -8.17
C PRO A 207 -35.72 -13.05 -7.29
N ALA A 208 -35.06 -14.08 -7.80
CA ALA A 208 -34.78 -15.30 -7.04
C ALA A 208 -33.87 -15.01 -5.83
N LEU A 209 -32.83 -14.18 -6.01
CA LEU A 209 -31.93 -13.81 -4.92
C LEU A 209 -32.62 -12.87 -3.93
N GLN A 210 -33.42 -11.91 -4.41
CA GLN A 210 -34.23 -11.04 -3.53
C GLN A 210 -35.16 -11.87 -2.63
N ASN A 211 -35.89 -12.83 -3.19
CA ASN A 211 -36.81 -13.68 -2.43
C ASN A 211 -36.08 -14.53 -1.39
N ALA A 212 -34.91 -15.08 -1.75
CA ALA A 212 -34.09 -15.85 -0.81
C ALA A 212 -33.62 -14.97 0.36
N LEU A 213 -33.20 -13.73 0.10
CA LEU A 213 -32.78 -12.79 1.15
C LEU A 213 -33.94 -12.42 2.07
N THR A 214 -35.14 -12.22 1.53
CA THR A 214 -36.34 -11.95 2.34
C THR A 214 -36.66 -13.12 3.26
N GLN A 215 -36.65 -14.36 2.75
CA GLN A 215 -36.89 -15.54 3.59
C GLN A 215 -35.84 -15.71 4.70
N VAL A 216 -34.56 -15.45 4.41
CA VAL A 216 -33.52 -15.48 5.43
C VAL A 216 -33.76 -14.43 6.52
N ALA A 217 -34.15 -13.22 6.14
CA ALA A 217 -34.47 -12.17 7.10
C ALA A 217 -35.70 -12.52 7.98
N GLU A 218 -36.74 -13.11 7.39
CA GLU A 218 -37.93 -13.58 8.12
C GLU A 218 -37.59 -14.71 9.09
N ASN A 219 -36.75 -15.66 8.68
CA ASN A 219 -36.32 -16.77 9.52
C ASN A 219 -35.46 -16.31 10.71
N LEU A 220 -34.60 -15.31 10.51
CA LEU A 220 -33.79 -14.72 11.60
C LEU A 220 -34.66 -14.00 12.64
N ASN A 221 -35.72 -13.32 12.20
CA ASN A 221 -36.64 -12.60 13.10
C ASN A 221 -37.61 -13.53 13.86
N THR A 222 -37.88 -14.73 13.34
CA THR A 222 -38.77 -15.71 13.96
C THR A 222 -38.07 -16.62 14.97
N SER A 223 -36.75 -16.84 14.81
CA SER A 223 -35.95 -17.59 15.78
C SER A 223 -35.79 -16.90 17.15
N ASP A 224 -36.00 -15.58 17.24
CA ASP A 224 -35.93 -14.85 18.52
C ASP A 224 -37.25 -14.91 19.34
N VAL A 225 -38.34 -15.48 18.77
CA VAL A 225 -39.69 -15.42 19.40
C VAL A 225 -40.15 -16.76 19.99
N THR A 226 -39.38 -17.85 19.88
CA THR A 226 -39.79 -19.17 20.38
C THR A 226 -38.87 -19.75 21.47
N CYS A 227 -38.84 -19.11 22.64
CA CYS A 227 -38.58 -19.81 23.90
C CYS A 227 -39.92 -20.16 24.55
N PRO A 228 -40.35 -21.43 24.62
CA PRO A 228 -41.55 -21.79 25.36
C PRO A 228 -41.26 -21.66 26.87
N VAL A 229 -41.80 -20.62 27.49
CA VAL A 229 -41.89 -20.53 28.95
C VAL A 229 -42.88 -21.60 29.42
N GLY A 230 -42.38 -22.58 30.17
CA GLY A 230 -43.19 -23.38 31.08
C GLY A 230 -43.42 -24.83 30.68
N ARG A 231 -42.58 -25.73 31.23
CA ARG A 231 -43.05 -26.91 31.98
C ARG A 231 -41.87 -27.63 32.64
N CYS A 232 -41.63 -27.32 33.90
CA CYS A 232 -41.09 -28.26 34.88
C CYS A 232 -42.04 -28.21 36.07
N THR A 233 -42.96 -29.17 36.12
CA THR A 233 -43.66 -29.59 37.35
C THR A 233 -42.78 -30.57 38.08
#